data_AF-B8ML42-F1
#
_entry.id   AF-B8ML42-F1
#
_cell.length_a   1.000
_cell.length_b   1.000
_cell.length_c   1.000
_cell.angle_alpha   90.00
_cell.angle_beta   90.00
_cell.angle_gamma   90.00
#
_symmetry.space_group_name_H-M   'P 1'
#
loop_
_entity.id
_entity.type
_entity.pdbx_description
1 polymer ?
#
loop_
_entity_poly.entity_id
_entity_poly.type
_entity_poly.pdbx_seq_one_letter_code
_entity_poly.pdbx_strand_id
1 'polypeptide(L)'
;MENRWNSTYRMLGDGLEAKAQIQSIHSGWERPFQIHRILTKFNELTLLVSKRRPQISLAIPVYFELHDLLSEGSESQGCFKELDPDIAFALEKGSKKYMKYYTFMDESEIYYAALILDPKVKGDLILKVLEGKEAGDLILQATRDRLYQNTHLQITPDLTHTNVESRMLQRLEPESIITCYI
;
A
#
# COMPACT_ATOMS: atom_id res chain seq x y z
N MET A 1 6.22 17.34 10.12
CA MET A 1 5.64 16.22 9.34
C MET A 1 4.43 16.79 8.64
N GLU A 2 4.39 16.72 7.30
CA GLU A 2 3.44 17.47 6.47
C GLU A 2 1.99 17.19 6.86
N ASN A 3 1.28 18.28 7.18
CA ASN A 3 0.08 18.31 8.02
C ASN A 3 -1.10 19.00 7.29
N ARG A 4 -0.96 19.21 5.98
CA ARG A 4 -1.99 19.87 5.14
C ARG A 4 -3.02 18.90 4.57
N TRP A 5 -2.65 17.63 4.37
CA TRP A 5 -3.45 16.66 3.61
C TRP A 5 -4.16 15.60 4.48
N ASN A 6 -3.91 15.58 5.80
CA ASN A 6 -4.47 14.59 6.74
C ASN A 6 -5.24 15.24 7.91
N SER A 7 -5.70 16.48 7.75
CA SER A 7 -6.40 17.24 8.79
C SER A 7 -7.68 16.55 9.26
N THR A 8 -8.51 16.05 8.34
CA THR A 8 -9.76 15.33 8.68
C THR A 8 -9.50 14.04 9.46
N TYR A 9 -8.47 13.28 9.07
CA TYR A 9 -8.06 12.06 9.76
C TYR A 9 -7.67 12.38 11.21
N ARG A 10 -6.78 13.36 11.41
CA ARG A 10 -6.33 13.77 12.75
C ARG A 10 -7.46 14.31 13.61
N MET A 11 -8.29 15.18 13.05
CA MET A 11 -9.44 15.76 13.75
C MET A 11 -10.40 14.67 14.27
N LEU A 12 -10.67 13.64 13.46
CA LEU A 12 -11.50 12.52 13.90
C LEU A 12 -10.82 11.67 14.96
N GLY A 13 -9.50 11.43 14.84
CA GLY A 13 -8.72 10.72 15.85
C GLY A 13 -8.76 11.44 17.20
N ASP A 14 -8.40 12.73 17.22
CA ASP A 14 -8.40 13.57 18.41
C ASP A 14 -9.80 13.63 19.04
N GLY A 15 -10.84 13.75 18.21
CA GLY A 15 -12.24 13.75 18.66
C GLY A 15 -12.69 12.43 19.29
N LEU A 16 -12.27 11.30 18.72
CA LEU A 16 -12.55 9.96 19.26
C LEU A 16 -11.83 9.72 20.58
N GLU A 17 -10.58 10.19 20.73
CA GLU A 17 -9.82 10.12 21.98
C GLU A 17 -10.45 10.99 23.08
N ALA A 18 -10.90 12.19 22.73
CA ALA A 18 -11.55 13.12 23.66
C ALA A 18 -13.03 12.80 23.93
N LYS A 19 -13.59 11.70 23.38
CA LYS A 19 -15.01 11.33 23.47
C LYS A 19 -15.58 11.39 24.90
N ALA A 20 -14.81 10.96 25.90
CA ALA A 20 -15.24 10.97 27.30
C ALA A 20 -15.42 12.39 27.87
N GLN A 21 -14.70 13.38 27.32
CA GLN A 21 -14.75 14.78 27.73
C GLN A 21 -15.83 15.56 26.97
N ILE A 22 -16.24 15.06 25.79
CA ILE A 22 -17.22 15.70 24.88
C ILE A 22 -18.65 15.13 25.09
N GLN A 23 -18.90 14.44 26.22
CA GLN A 23 -20.11 13.66 26.53
C GLN A 23 -21.47 14.38 26.42
N SER A 24 -21.53 15.68 26.08
CA SER A 24 -22.78 16.41 25.84
C SER A 24 -23.31 16.33 24.40
N ILE A 25 -22.53 15.87 23.43
CA ILE A 25 -22.95 15.81 22.02
C ILE A 25 -23.25 14.35 21.66
N HIS A 26 -24.55 14.01 21.67
CA HIS A 26 -25.26 12.88 21.06
C HIS A 26 -24.51 11.55 20.81
N SER A 27 -25.19 10.44 21.08
CA SER A 27 -24.79 9.02 20.95
C SER A 27 -24.30 8.53 19.56
N GLY A 28 -23.90 9.40 18.64
CA GLY A 28 -23.54 9.12 17.24
C GLY A 28 -22.04 9.03 16.94
N TRP A 29 -21.26 8.33 17.77
CA TRP A 29 -19.79 8.17 17.54
C TRP A 29 -19.42 7.07 16.55
N GLU A 30 -20.38 6.23 16.16
CA GLU A 30 -20.16 5.10 15.26
C GLU A 30 -19.71 5.58 13.87
N ARG A 31 -20.44 6.53 13.28
CA ARG A 31 -20.12 7.07 11.95
C ARG A 31 -18.73 7.75 11.90
N PRO A 32 -18.36 8.63 12.85
CA PRO A 32 -16.98 9.13 12.98
C PRO A 32 -15.92 8.04 13.11
N PHE A 33 -16.18 6.99 13.89
CA PHE A 33 -15.26 5.86 14.06
C PHE A 33 -15.05 5.11 12.74
N GLN A 34 -16.11 4.83 12.01
CA GLN A 34 -16.03 4.15 10.70
C GLN A 34 -15.26 4.99 9.66
N ILE A 35 -15.51 6.30 9.60
CA ILE A 35 -14.77 7.21 8.72
C ILE A 35 -13.29 7.24 9.12
N HIS A 36 -12.99 7.35 10.42
CA HIS A 36 -11.62 7.33 10.91
C HIS A 36 -10.89 6.04 10.52
N ARG A 37 -11.54 4.88 10.67
CA ARG A 37 -10.98 3.56 10.28
C ARG A 37 -10.58 3.50 8.80
N ILE A 38 -11.41 4.03 7.90
CA ILE A 38 -11.08 4.12 6.47
C ILE A 38 -9.89 5.06 6.27
N LEU A 39 -9.94 6.25 6.86
CA LEU A 39 -8.90 7.26 6.71
C LEU A 39 -7.55 6.80 7.29
N THR A 40 -7.55 5.91 8.29
CA THR A 40 -6.32 5.26 8.77
C THR A 40 -5.60 4.54 7.63
N LYS A 41 -6.32 3.82 6.77
CA LYS A 41 -5.71 3.11 5.62
C LYS A 41 -5.15 4.06 4.57
N PHE A 42 -5.86 5.14 4.26
CA PHE A 42 -5.31 6.21 3.42
C PHE A 42 -4.05 6.85 4.02
N ASN A 43 -4.04 7.07 5.35
CA ASN A 43 -2.91 7.64 6.04
C ASN A 43 -1.70 6.68 6.07
N GLU A 44 -1.91 5.37 6.27
CA GLU A 44 -0.87 4.34 6.15
C GLU A 44 -0.19 4.39 4.77
N LEU A 45 -0.96 4.41 3.69
CA LEU A 45 -0.45 4.51 2.32
C LEU A 45 0.27 5.85 2.06
N THR A 46 -0.27 6.95 2.57
CA THR A 46 0.33 8.29 2.44
C THR A 46 1.68 8.35 3.17
N LEU A 47 1.77 7.79 4.39
CA LEU A 47 3.01 7.74 5.15
C LEU A 47 4.05 6.87 4.48
N LEU A 48 3.64 5.77 3.85
CA LEU A 48 4.53 4.91 3.09
C LEU A 48 5.23 5.68 1.96
N VAL A 49 4.48 6.43 1.15
CA VAL A 49 5.06 7.25 0.06
C VAL A 49 5.80 8.48 0.58
N SER A 50 5.44 8.99 1.77
CA SER A 50 6.04 10.17 2.40
C SER A 50 7.31 9.88 3.19
N LYS A 51 7.81 8.63 3.21
CA LYS A 51 9.10 8.31 3.81
C LYS A 51 10.20 9.17 3.17
N ARG A 52 11.32 9.38 3.90
CA ARG A 52 12.44 10.30 3.55
C ARG A 52 13.01 10.14 2.13
N ARG A 53 12.70 9.02 1.45
CA ARG A 53 13.02 8.76 0.04
C ARG A 53 11.79 8.17 -0.65
N PRO A 54 10.87 9.00 -1.20
CA PRO A 54 9.81 8.50 -2.06
C PRO A 54 10.44 7.77 -3.24
N GLN A 55 9.99 6.54 -3.49
CA GLN A 55 10.44 5.72 -4.61
C GLN A 55 9.30 5.56 -5.60
N ILE A 56 9.55 5.88 -6.87
CA ILE A 56 8.55 5.74 -7.95
C ILE A 56 8.10 4.28 -8.15
N SER A 57 8.94 3.31 -7.76
CA SER A 57 8.58 1.88 -7.76
C SER A 57 7.40 1.55 -6.84
N LEU A 58 7.13 2.37 -5.81
CA LEU A 58 5.99 2.18 -4.91
C LEU A 58 4.67 2.67 -5.49
N ALA A 59 4.67 3.36 -6.64
CA ALA A 59 3.44 3.90 -7.22
C ALA A 59 2.43 2.80 -7.54
N ILE A 60 2.78 1.83 -8.37
CA ILE A 60 1.88 0.75 -8.80
C ILE A 60 1.28 0.00 -7.61
N PRO A 61 2.07 -0.53 -6.66
CA PRO A 61 1.47 -1.32 -5.61
C PRO A 61 0.65 -0.47 -4.62
N VAL A 62 0.94 0.84 -4.45
CA VAL A 62 0.07 1.75 -3.69
C VAL A 62 -1.28 1.94 -4.40
N TYR A 63 -1.28 2.05 -5.73
CA TYR A 63 -2.53 2.12 -6.49
C TYR A 63 -3.35 0.83 -6.38
N PHE A 64 -2.73 -0.35 -6.29
CA PHE A 64 -3.46 -1.60 -6.06
C PHE A 64 -4.02 -1.71 -4.62
N GLU A 65 -3.26 -1.34 -3.60
CA GLU A 65 -3.80 -1.27 -2.22
C GLU A 65 -4.97 -0.29 -2.10
N LEU A 66 -4.88 0.84 -2.82
CA LEU A 66 -5.95 1.82 -2.85
C LEU A 66 -7.20 1.32 -3.58
N HIS A 67 -7.03 0.56 -4.67
CA HIS A 67 -8.13 -0.10 -5.34
C HIS A 67 -8.90 -1.01 -4.39
N ASP A 68 -8.19 -1.89 -3.68
CA ASP A 68 -8.82 -2.88 -2.81
C ASP A 68 -9.51 -2.23 -1.63
N LEU A 69 -8.89 -1.20 -1.03
CA LEU A 69 -9.53 -0.41 0.01
C LEU A 69 -10.88 0.17 -0.45
N LEU A 70 -10.92 0.70 -1.67
CA LEU A 70 -12.14 1.29 -2.23
C LEU A 70 -13.16 0.21 -2.64
N SER A 71 -12.72 -0.89 -3.25
CA SER A 71 -13.59 -1.99 -3.67
C SER A 71 -14.21 -2.69 -2.47
N GLU A 72 -13.38 -3.19 -1.55
CA GLU A 72 -13.83 -3.88 -0.32
C GLU A 72 -14.73 -2.98 0.52
N GLY A 73 -14.40 -1.70 0.62
CA GLY A 73 -15.20 -0.74 1.37
C GLY A 73 -16.53 -0.40 0.71
N SER A 74 -16.58 -0.31 -0.62
CA SER A 74 -17.82 -0.07 -1.37
C SER A 74 -18.76 -1.28 -1.39
N GLU A 75 -18.18 -2.48 -1.37
CA GLU A 75 -18.92 -3.75 -1.35
C GLU A 75 -19.24 -4.22 0.08
N SER A 76 -18.84 -3.45 1.10
CA SER A 76 -18.95 -3.82 2.51
C SER A 76 -18.40 -5.23 2.79
N GLN A 77 -17.17 -5.48 2.35
CA GLN A 77 -16.46 -6.75 2.53
C GLN A 77 -15.30 -6.63 3.52
N GLY A 78 -14.72 -7.78 3.90
CA GLY A 78 -13.54 -7.82 4.76
C GLY A 78 -13.75 -7.08 6.09
N CYS A 79 -12.92 -6.07 6.35
CA CYS A 79 -12.98 -5.22 7.54
C CYS A 79 -14.10 -4.15 7.50
N PHE A 80 -14.87 -4.08 6.40
CA PHE A 80 -15.88 -3.06 6.13
C PHE A 80 -17.32 -3.61 6.11
N LYS A 81 -17.57 -4.84 6.59
CA LYS A 81 -18.89 -5.49 6.57
C LYS A 81 -20.05 -4.71 7.20
N GLU A 82 -19.74 -3.86 8.17
CA GLU A 82 -20.73 -3.09 8.94
C GLU A 82 -20.66 -1.59 8.62
N LEU A 83 -20.18 -1.23 7.42
CA LEU A 83 -20.12 0.17 7.02
C LEU A 83 -21.53 0.77 6.88
N ASP A 84 -21.69 1.99 7.37
CA ASP A 84 -22.84 2.84 7.07
C ASP A 84 -22.99 2.95 5.54
N PRO A 85 -24.20 2.71 4.98
CA PRO A 85 -24.43 2.72 3.53
C PRO A 85 -23.99 4.01 2.84
N ASP A 86 -24.12 5.17 3.49
CA ASP A 86 -23.68 6.44 2.93
C ASP A 86 -22.16 6.49 2.79
N ILE A 87 -21.43 5.88 3.74
CA ILE A 87 -19.97 5.79 3.67
C ILE A 87 -19.58 4.84 2.54
N ALA A 88 -20.26 3.70 2.39
CA ALA A 88 -19.96 2.74 1.32
C ALA A 88 -20.19 3.38 -0.06
N PHE A 89 -21.28 4.13 -0.20
CA PHE A 89 -21.57 4.93 -1.39
C PHE A 89 -20.50 6.01 -1.64
N ALA A 90 -19.99 6.67 -0.59
CA ALA A 90 -18.91 7.63 -0.74
C ALA A 90 -17.61 6.97 -1.24
N LEU A 91 -17.33 5.73 -0.82
CA LEU A 91 -16.20 4.95 -1.33
C LEU A 91 -16.37 4.58 -2.80
N GLU A 92 -17.58 4.19 -3.22
CA GLU A 92 -17.90 3.97 -4.64
C GLU A 92 -17.65 5.24 -5.49
N LYS A 93 -17.98 6.44 -4.97
CA LYS A 93 -17.62 7.70 -5.64
C LYS A 93 -16.11 7.94 -5.61
N GLY A 94 -15.43 7.56 -4.54
CA GLY A 94 -13.98 7.52 -4.44
C GLY A 94 -13.34 6.69 -5.55
N SER A 95 -13.90 5.52 -5.87
CA SER A 95 -13.43 4.64 -6.95
C SER A 95 -13.41 5.33 -8.31
N LYS A 96 -14.37 6.21 -8.60
CA LYS A 96 -14.37 6.98 -9.85
C LYS A 96 -13.20 7.97 -9.92
N LYS A 97 -12.85 8.58 -8.80
CA LYS A 97 -11.69 9.48 -8.71
C LYS A 97 -10.39 8.68 -8.79
N TYR A 98 -10.33 7.52 -8.16
CA TYR A 98 -9.23 6.57 -8.29
C TYR A 98 -8.98 6.23 -9.76
N MET A 99 -10.00 5.75 -10.49
CA MET A 99 -9.86 5.34 -11.88
C MET A 99 -9.27 6.44 -12.76
N LYS A 100 -9.70 7.69 -12.57
CA LYS A 100 -9.14 8.82 -13.31
C LYS A 100 -7.62 8.94 -13.14
N TYR A 101 -7.11 8.82 -11.91
CA TYR A 101 -5.67 8.95 -11.66
C TYR A 101 -4.91 7.66 -11.99
N TYR A 102 -5.55 6.51 -11.82
CA TYR A 102 -5.01 5.23 -12.24
C TYR A 102 -4.75 5.23 -13.76
N THR A 103 -5.68 5.71 -14.59
CA THR A 103 -5.47 5.80 -16.05
C THR A 103 -4.24 6.61 -16.41
N PHE A 104 -3.99 7.76 -15.77
CA PHE A 104 -2.77 8.55 -16.01
C PHE A 104 -1.48 7.81 -15.63
N MET A 105 -1.55 6.92 -14.64
CA MET A 105 -0.43 6.08 -14.22
C MET A 105 -0.23 4.92 -15.19
N ASP A 106 -1.31 4.22 -15.55
CA ASP A 106 -1.34 3.04 -16.43
C ASP A 106 -0.87 3.36 -17.86
N GLU A 107 -1.16 4.56 -18.37
CA GLU A 107 -0.68 5.05 -19.66
C GLU A 107 0.85 5.28 -19.72
N SER A 108 1.53 5.31 -18.58
CA SER A 108 2.96 5.61 -18.49
C SER A 108 3.78 4.38 -18.12
N GLU A 109 4.57 3.89 -19.09
CA GLU A 109 5.50 2.76 -18.91
C GLU A 109 6.53 3.00 -17.80
N ILE A 110 6.80 4.27 -17.44
CA ILE A 110 7.80 4.64 -16.42
C ILE A 110 7.49 3.98 -15.08
N TYR A 111 6.22 3.87 -14.70
CA TYR A 111 5.84 3.28 -13.40
C TYR A 111 6.14 1.77 -13.36
N TYR A 112 5.85 1.06 -14.45
CA TYR A 112 6.13 -0.37 -14.57
C TYR A 112 7.64 -0.64 -14.67
N ALA A 113 8.35 0.17 -15.47
CA ALA A 113 9.80 0.09 -15.57
C ALA A 113 10.46 0.33 -14.21
N ALA A 114 10.03 1.34 -13.46
CA ALA A 114 10.52 1.62 -12.13
C ALA A 114 10.27 0.46 -11.15
N LEU A 115 9.10 -0.16 -11.22
CA LEU A 115 8.75 -1.30 -10.38
C LEU A 115 9.64 -2.52 -10.68
N ILE A 116 9.80 -2.90 -11.95
CA ILE A 116 10.60 -4.06 -12.37
C ILE A 116 12.10 -3.85 -12.07
N LEU A 117 12.56 -2.60 -12.14
CA LEU A 117 13.94 -2.24 -11.83
C LEU A 117 14.21 -2.07 -10.34
N ASP A 118 13.18 -2.11 -9.48
CA ASP A 118 13.37 -2.08 -8.03
C ASP A 118 14.18 -3.31 -7.59
N PRO A 119 15.35 -3.14 -6.94
CA PRO A 119 16.19 -4.26 -6.56
C PRO A 119 15.51 -5.29 -5.66
N LYS A 120 14.50 -4.89 -4.87
CA LYS A 120 13.73 -5.82 -4.03
C LYS A 120 12.82 -6.68 -4.90
N VAL A 121 11.99 -6.03 -5.73
CA VAL A 121 11.07 -6.72 -6.66
C VAL A 121 11.81 -7.63 -7.62
N LYS A 122 12.91 -7.13 -8.21
CA LYS A 122 13.75 -7.93 -9.10
C LYS A 122 14.41 -9.10 -8.37
N GLY A 123 14.77 -8.91 -7.11
CA GLY A 123 15.33 -9.97 -6.27
C GLY A 123 14.31 -11.08 -6.01
N ASP A 124 13.08 -10.71 -5.67
CA ASP A 124 11.99 -11.66 -5.45
C ASP A 124 11.64 -12.43 -6.75
N LEU A 125 11.68 -11.75 -7.89
CA LEU A 125 11.49 -12.38 -9.20
C LEU A 125 12.57 -13.42 -9.50
N ILE A 126 13.84 -13.15 -9.17
CA ILE A 126 14.94 -14.10 -9.34
C ILE A 126 14.70 -15.37 -8.50
N LEU A 127 14.28 -15.21 -7.25
CA LEU A 127 13.96 -16.34 -6.36
C LEU A 127 12.79 -17.16 -6.88
N LYS A 128 11.81 -16.53 -7.53
CA LYS A 128 10.64 -17.22 -8.09
C LYS A 128 10.96 -17.97 -9.39
N VAL A 129 11.73 -17.36 -10.29
CA VAL A 129 12.07 -17.94 -11.61
C VAL A 129 13.05 -19.09 -11.47
N LEU A 130 13.96 -19.03 -10.50
CA LEU A 130 14.91 -20.09 -10.25
C LEU A 130 14.29 -21.10 -9.29
N GLU A 131 13.77 -22.20 -9.85
CA GLU A 131 13.14 -23.30 -9.12
C GLU A 131 13.99 -23.85 -7.95
N GLY A 132 15.31 -23.63 -7.97
CA GLY A 132 16.23 -23.91 -6.87
C GLY A 132 16.46 -22.69 -5.97
N LYS A 133 15.84 -22.70 -4.78
CA LYS A 133 16.00 -21.67 -3.74
C LYS A 133 17.48 -21.33 -3.45
N GLU A 134 18.34 -22.35 -3.39
CA GLU A 134 19.77 -22.20 -3.14
C GLU A 134 20.50 -21.45 -4.28
N ALA A 135 20.18 -21.74 -5.54
CA ALA A 135 20.78 -21.06 -6.67
C ALA A 135 20.34 -19.59 -6.76
N GLY A 136 19.06 -19.33 -6.46
CA GLY A 136 18.52 -17.97 -6.36
C GLY A 136 19.20 -17.16 -5.26
N ASP A 137 19.34 -17.73 -4.06
CA ASP A 137 20.01 -17.09 -2.92
C ASP A 137 21.49 -16.78 -3.24
N LEU A 138 22.21 -17.69 -3.89
CA LEU A 138 23.60 -17.48 -4.30
C LEU A 138 23.75 -16.34 -5.32
N ILE A 139 22.85 -16.26 -6.31
CA ILE A 139 22.85 -15.18 -7.31
C ILE A 139 22.52 -13.84 -6.67
N LEU A 140 21.53 -13.79 -5.77
CA LEU A 140 21.20 -12.58 -5.03
C LEU A 140 22.38 -12.11 -4.17
N GLN A 141 23.02 -13.02 -3.46
CA GLN A 141 24.16 -12.69 -2.60
C GLN A 141 25.34 -12.17 -3.43
N ALA A 142 25.72 -12.87 -4.50
CA ALA A 142 26.79 -12.43 -5.40
C ALA A 142 26.50 -11.06 -6.05
N THR A 143 25.23 -10.79 -6.38
CA THR A 143 24.81 -9.50 -6.93
C THR A 143 24.92 -8.39 -5.89
N ARG A 144 24.45 -8.63 -4.65
CA ARG A 144 24.57 -7.69 -3.53
C ARG A 144 26.04 -7.36 -3.25
N ASP A 145 26.88 -8.39 -3.12
CA ASP A 145 28.31 -8.22 -2.81
C ASP A 145 29.02 -7.37 -3.87
N ARG A 146 28.74 -7.61 -5.16
CA ARG A 146 29.28 -6.79 -6.27
C ARG A 146 28.78 -5.35 -6.23
N LEU A 147 27.51 -5.13 -5.95
CA LEU A 147 26.96 -3.78 -5.84
C LEU A 147 27.58 -3.03 -4.66
N TYR A 148 27.67 -3.65 -3.48
CA TYR A 148 28.29 -3.05 -2.29
C TYR A 148 29.78 -2.76 -2.48
N GLN A 149 30.52 -3.59 -3.23
CA GLN A 149 31.92 -3.32 -3.56
C GLN A 149 32.08 -2.11 -4.50
N ASN A 150 31.15 -1.93 -5.44
CA ASN A 150 31.21 -0.89 -6.46
C ASN A 150 30.59 0.44 -6.02
N THR A 151 29.69 0.42 -5.04
CA THR A 151 29.14 1.62 -4.44
C THR A 151 29.77 1.82 -3.06
N HIS A 152 30.62 2.83 -2.89
CA HIS A 152 31.08 3.32 -1.58
C HIS A 152 29.94 3.95 -0.74
N LEU A 153 28.73 3.40 -0.82
CA LEU A 153 27.57 3.87 -0.09
C LEU A 153 27.42 3.02 1.16
N GLN A 154 27.71 3.61 2.32
CA GLN A 154 27.25 3.10 3.61
C GLN A 154 25.73 3.25 3.69
N ILE A 155 25.00 2.40 2.97
CA ILE A 155 23.55 2.26 3.15
C ILE A 155 23.37 1.26 4.28
N THR A 156 23.07 1.75 5.49
CA THR A 156 22.53 0.89 6.53
C THR A 156 21.23 0.29 5.99
N PRO A 157 21.13 -1.04 5.85
CA PRO A 157 19.91 -1.65 5.34
C PRO A 157 18.82 -1.43 6.38
N ASP A 158 17.87 -0.55 6.07
CA ASP A 158 16.64 -0.47 6.83
C ASP A 158 15.79 -1.70 6.47
N LEU A 159 16.03 -2.76 7.24
CA LEU A 159 15.35 -4.05 7.12
C LEU A 159 13.94 -4.01 7.74
N THR A 160 13.49 -2.85 8.25
CA THR A 160 12.12 -2.73 8.75
C THR A 160 11.15 -2.61 7.58
N HIS A 161 10.77 -3.76 7.03
CA HIS A 161 9.62 -3.83 6.15
C HIS A 161 8.39 -3.40 6.94
N THR A 162 7.74 -2.33 6.51
CA THR A 162 6.41 -2.02 7.01
C THR A 162 5.44 -3.10 6.52
N ASN A 163 4.44 -3.45 7.32
CA ASN A 163 3.44 -4.48 6.96
C ASN A 163 2.82 -4.23 5.56
N VAL A 164 2.66 -2.96 5.19
CA VAL A 164 2.18 -2.53 3.87
C VAL A 164 3.17 -2.90 2.76
N GLU A 165 4.47 -2.63 2.91
CA GLU A 165 5.49 -3.04 1.93
C GLU A 165 5.55 -4.55 1.74
N SER A 166 5.44 -5.33 2.83
CA SER A 166 5.44 -6.80 2.74
C SER A 166 4.22 -7.33 1.99
N ARG A 167 3.02 -6.80 2.25
CA ARG A 167 1.79 -7.20 1.53
C ARG A 167 1.83 -6.76 0.07
N MET A 168 2.39 -5.58 -0.21
CA MET A 168 2.61 -5.10 -1.58
C MET A 168 3.55 -6.00 -2.37
N LEU A 169 4.65 -6.48 -1.77
CA LEU A 169 5.58 -7.40 -2.41
C LEU A 169 4.93 -8.77 -2.68
N GLN A 170 4.13 -9.30 -1.74
CA GLN A 170 3.38 -10.55 -1.93
C GLN A 170 2.38 -10.50 -3.10
N ARG A 171 1.84 -9.32 -3.43
CA ARG A 171 0.87 -9.14 -4.52
C ARG A 171 1.49 -9.06 -5.91
N LEU A 172 2.81 -8.83 -5.97
CA LEU A 172 3.56 -8.95 -7.21
C LEU A 172 3.89 -10.42 -7.54
N GLU A 173 3.50 -11.36 -6.68
CA GLU A 173 3.51 -12.78 -7.00
C GLU A 173 2.45 -13.06 -8.08
N PRO A 174 2.80 -13.55 -9.27
CA PRO A 174 1.77 -14.05 -10.18
C PRO A 174 1.01 -15.19 -9.51
N GLU A 175 -0.33 -15.13 -9.58
CA GLU A 175 -1.21 -16.27 -9.31
C GLU A 175 -0.64 -17.48 -10.06
N SER A 176 -0.58 -18.61 -9.38
CA SER A 176 -0.19 -19.86 -10.00
C SER A 176 -1.07 -20.03 -11.24
N ILE A 177 -0.46 -20.02 -12.42
CA ILE A 177 -1.13 -20.41 -13.66
C ILE A 177 -1.60 -21.84 -13.39
N ILE A 178 -2.87 -22.00 -13.04
CA ILE A 178 -3.53 -23.30 -13.04
C ILE A 178 -3.56 -23.67 -14.52
N THR A 179 -2.53 -24.42 -14.96
CA THR A 179 -2.57 -25.17 -16.20
C THR A 179 -3.71 -26.18 -16.07
N CYS A 180 -4.90 -25.79 -16.52
CA CYS A 180 -5.91 -26.74 -16.96
C CYS A 180 -5.35 -27.44 -18.19
N TYR A 181 -4.74 -28.61 -17.99
CA TYR A 181 -4.55 -29.56 -19.06
C TYR A 181 -5.94 -30.03 -19.53
N ILE A 182 -6.18 -29.89 -20.84
CA ILE A 182 -7.30 -30.50 -21.57
C ILE A 182 -7.07 -32.01 -21.63
#